data_AF-A0A838I665-F1
#
_entry.id   AF-A0A838I665-F1
#
_cell.length_a   1.000
_cell.length_b   1.000
_cell.length_c   1.000
_cell.angle_alpha   90.00
_cell.angle_beta   90.00
_cell.angle_gamma   90.00
#
_symmetry.space_group_name_H-M   'P 1'
#
loop_
_entity.id
_entity.type
_entity.pdbx_description
1 polymer ?
#
loop_
_entity_poly.entity_id
_entity_poly.type
_entity_poly.pdbx_seq_one_letter_code
_entity_poly.pdbx_strand_id
1 'polypeptide(L)'
;MQRLGLPPGSWNISFRYFSTVPVHFRAGSLKRELPAYMGDRSSFVTLGRITSRGGGVPVEVKIPERKPIAIVRTVLLGTVAATRTGDRGHRVPLRRACGKYVDWFTFEAGR
;
A
#
# COMPACT_ATOMS: atom_id res chain seq x y z
N MET A 1 0.56 -0.36 -17.15
CA MET A 1 1.75 -0.20 -16.28
C MET A 1 1.68 1.17 -15.62
N GLN A 2 1.83 1.24 -14.30
CA GLN A 2 1.77 2.50 -13.54
C GLN A 2 3.16 2.87 -13.02
N ARG A 3 3.42 4.16 -12.74
CA ARG A 3 4.63 4.60 -12.05
C ARG A 3 4.27 5.27 -10.72
N LEU A 4 5.03 4.96 -9.68
CA LEU A 4 4.88 5.55 -8.35
C LEU A 4 6.04 6.50 -8.08
N GLY A 5 5.77 7.79 -7.97
CA GLY A 5 6.80 8.79 -7.67
C GLY A 5 7.24 8.67 -6.20
N LEU A 6 8.44 8.16 -5.95
CA LEU A 6 8.97 7.95 -4.61
C LEU A 6 10.29 8.69 -4.43
N PRO A 7 10.37 9.62 -3.46
CA PRO A 7 11.65 10.18 -3.04
C PRO A 7 12.64 9.09 -2.59
N PRO A 8 13.94 9.41 -2.54
CA PRO A 8 14.94 8.50 -2.01
C PRO A 8 14.59 7.99 -0.60
N GLY A 9 14.82 6.71 -0.35
CA GLY A 9 14.61 6.07 0.96
C GLY A 9 13.94 4.70 0.89
N SER A 10 13.60 4.17 2.07
CA SER A 10 12.94 2.88 2.23
C SER A 10 11.43 3.07 2.38
N TRP A 11 10.66 2.24 1.68
CA TRP A 11 9.20 2.33 1.60
C TRP A 11 8.56 0.96 1.80
N ASN A 12 7.56 0.86 2.66
CA ASN A 12 6.66 -0.29 2.72
C ASN A 12 5.57 -0.09 1.66
N ILE A 13 5.34 -1.12 0.86
CA ILE A 13 4.37 -1.14 -0.22
C ILE A 13 3.17 -1.97 0.22
N SER A 14 2.00 -1.39 0.06
CA SER A 14 0.73 -2.07 0.29
C SER A 14 -0.17 -1.92 -0.93
N PHE A 15 -0.99 -2.93 -1.17
CA PHE A 15 -1.84 -2.99 -2.34
C PHE A 15 -3.24 -3.47 -1.98
N ARG A 16 -4.23 -2.83 -2.60
CA ARG A 16 -5.62 -3.23 -2.50
C ARG A 16 -6.03 -3.95 -3.76
N TYR A 17 -6.61 -5.13 -3.62
CA TYR A 17 -7.06 -5.91 -4.76
C TYR A 17 -8.24 -6.80 -4.37
N PHE A 18 -9.04 -7.14 -5.36
CA PHE A 18 -10.06 -8.19 -5.29
C PHE A 18 -9.88 -9.04 -6.53
N SER A 19 -9.68 -10.35 -6.38
CA SER A 19 -9.39 -11.23 -7.50
C SER A 19 -9.89 -12.64 -7.24
N THR A 20 -10.56 -13.22 -8.23
CA THR A 20 -10.95 -14.64 -8.22
C THR A 20 -9.79 -15.57 -8.59
N VAL A 21 -8.63 -15.02 -8.93
CA VAL A 21 -7.43 -15.75 -9.36
C VAL A 21 -6.16 -15.15 -8.74
N PRO A 22 -5.05 -15.89 -8.66
CA PRO A 22 -3.77 -15.30 -8.24
C PRO A 22 -3.31 -14.17 -9.17
N VAL A 23 -2.59 -13.19 -8.61
CA VAL A 23 -1.99 -12.08 -9.38
C VAL A 23 -0.52 -11.93 -9.03
N HIS A 24 0.31 -11.66 -10.05
CA HIS A 24 1.72 -11.37 -9.88
C HIS A 24 1.94 -9.87 -9.81
N PHE A 25 2.36 -9.39 -8.66
CA PHE A 25 2.67 -7.98 -8.40
C PHE A 25 4.19 -7.74 -8.46
N ARG A 26 4.58 -6.64 -9.12
CA ARG A 26 5.96 -6.15 -9.14
C ARG A 26 5.99 -4.65 -8.89
N ALA A 27 6.87 -4.20 -7.99
CA ALA A 27 7.21 -2.79 -7.80
C ALA A 27 8.70 -2.65 -7.50
N GLY A 28 9.47 -2.04 -8.41
CA GLY A 28 10.93 -1.96 -8.26
C GLY A 28 11.56 -3.35 -8.06
N SER A 29 12.25 -3.57 -6.94
CA SER A 29 12.83 -4.87 -6.55
C SER A 29 11.83 -5.85 -5.94
N LEU A 30 10.63 -5.39 -5.52
CA LEU A 30 9.62 -6.23 -4.90
C LEU A 30 8.88 -7.03 -5.96
N LYS A 31 8.83 -8.35 -5.76
CA LYS A 31 8.01 -9.29 -6.54
C LYS A 31 7.21 -10.17 -5.58
N ARG A 32 5.90 -10.26 -5.81
CA ARG A 32 4.98 -11.05 -4.99
C ARG A 32 3.95 -11.73 -5.86
N GLU A 33 3.62 -12.96 -5.52
CA GLU A 33 2.39 -13.60 -5.96
C GLU A 33 1.36 -13.42 -4.86
N LEU A 34 0.20 -12.90 -5.24
CA LEU A 34 -0.93 -12.72 -4.33
C LEU A 34 -1.98 -13.77 -4.68
N PRO A 35 -2.53 -14.49 -3.68
CA PRO A 35 -3.53 -15.50 -3.93
C PRO A 35 -4.82 -14.88 -4.46
N ALA A 36 -5.77 -15.72 -4.89
CA ALA A 36 -7.14 -15.24 -5.06
C ALA A 36 -7.64 -14.67 -3.71
N TYR A 37 -8.27 -13.50 -3.76
CA TYR A 37 -8.81 -12.82 -2.59
C TYR A 37 -10.14 -12.17 -2.97
N MET A 38 -11.22 -12.73 -2.42
CA MET A 38 -12.59 -12.25 -2.61
C MET A 38 -13.17 -11.68 -1.32
N GLY A 39 -12.29 -11.21 -0.42
CA GLY A 39 -12.70 -10.53 0.80
C GLY A 39 -13.18 -9.11 0.53
N ASP A 40 -12.88 -8.19 1.45
CA ASP A 40 -13.33 -6.82 1.31
C ASP A 40 -12.53 -6.05 0.23
N ARG A 41 -13.16 -5.05 -0.38
CA ARG A 41 -12.55 -4.25 -1.45
C ARG A 41 -11.82 -3.01 -0.92
N SER A 42 -11.70 -2.85 0.40
CA SER A 42 -11.22 -1.64 1.07
C SER A 42 -9.84 -1.79 1.72
N SER A 43 -9.48 -3.01 2.13
CA SER A 43 -8.28 -3.33 2.89
C SER A 43 -7.02 -3.31 2.05
N PHE A 44 -5.94 -2.83 2.66
CA PHE A 44 -4.60 -2.89 2.11
C PHE A 44 -3.87 -4.13 2.62
N VAL A 45 -3.32 -4.91 1.70
CA VAL A 45 -2.40 -6.00 2.04
C VAL A 45 -0.97 -5.49 1.92
N THR A 46 -0.18 -5.64 2.98
CA THR A 46 1.24 -5.29 2.98
C THR A 46 2.03 -6.30 2.16
N LEU A 47 2.70 -5.83 1.11
CA LEU A 47 3.43 -6.68 0.17
C LEU A 47 4.91 -6.84 0.54
N GLY A 48 5.48 -5.82 1.16
CA GLY A 48 6.87 -5.81 1.57
C GLY A 48 7.51 -4.44 1.41
N ARG A 49 8.84 -4.42 1.39
CA ARG A 49 9.63 -3.19 1.38
C ARG A 49 10.41 -3.04 0.08
N ILE A 50 10.58 -1.81 -0.37
CA ILE A 50 11.51 -1.42 -1.44
C ILE A 50 12.40 -0.27 -0.99
N THR A 51 13.52 -0.11 -1.69
CA THR A 51 14.36 1.07 -1.59
C THR A 51 14.27 1.86 -2.89
N SER A 52 13.92 3.14 -2.80
CA SER A 52 13.91 4.06 -3.93
C SER A 52 15.18 4.90 -3.94
N ARG A 53 15.74 5.15 -5.13
CA ARG A 53 16.81 6.13 -5.36
C ARG A 53 16.27 7.52 -5.72
N GLY A 54 14.95 7.72 -5.63
CA GLY A 54 14.27 8.90 -6.16
C GLY A 54 13.66 8.62 -7.53
N GLY A 55 12.55 9.30 -7.83
CA GLY A 55 11.87 9.22 -9.13
C GLY A 55 10.77 8.16 -9.21
N GLY A 56 10.44 7.76 -10.43
CA GLY A 56 9.32 6.85 -10.68
C GLY A 56 9.69 5.37 -10.54
N VAL A 57 9.08 4.69 -9.58
CA VAL A 57 9.15 3.23 -9.44
C VAL A 57 8.07 2.59 -10.31
N PRO A 58 8.43 1.71 -11.26
CA PRO A 58 7.43 1.01 -12.07
C PRO A 58 6.64 0.01 -11.23
N VAL A 59 5.33 0.01 -11.41
CA VAL A 59 4.39 -0.93 -10.81
C VAL A 59 3.66 -1.69 -11.92
N GLU A 60 3.70 -3.01 -11.79
CA GLU A 60 3.13 -3.95 -12.73
C GLU A 60 2.32 -5.01 -11.99
N VAL A 61 1.14 -5.30 -12.51
CA VAL A 61 0.30 -6.42 -12.08
C VAL A 61 0.03 -7.28 -13.29
N LYS A 62 0.37 -8.57 -13.21
CA LYS A 62 0.09 -9.56 -14.25
C LYS A 62 -0.87 -10.61 -13.71
N ILE A 63 -1.83 -10.99 -14.54
CA ILE A 63 -2.72 -12.11 -14.29
C ILE A 63 -2.16 -13.27 -15.12
N PRO A 64 -1.84 -14.43 -14.52
CA PRO A 64 -1.32 -15.56 -15.28
C PRO A 64 -2.35 -16.02 -16.32
N GLU A 65 -1.88 -16.22 -17.55
CA GLU A 65 -2.69 -16.81 -18.61
C GLU A 65 -3.01 -18.27 -18.25
N ARG A 66 -4.28 -18.64 -18.34
CA ARG A 66 -4.72 -20.04 -18.19
C ARG A 66 -5.84 -20.30 -19.19
N LYS A 67 -5.83 -21.49 -19.80
CA LYS A 67 -6.86 -21.95 -20.74
C LYS A 67 -8.27 -21.60 -20.21
N PRO A 68 -9.15 -21.04 -21.05
CA PRO A 68 -10.50 -20.67 -20.63
C PRO A 68 -11.32 -21.94 -20.38
N ILE A 69 -11.31 -22.41 -19.13
CA ILE A 69 -12.42 -23.20 -18.59
C ILE A 69 -13.53 -22.18 -18.35
N ALA A 70 -14.79 -22.50 -18.71
CA ALA A 70 -15.95 -21.61 -18.74
C ALA A 70 -16.34 -21.00 -17.36
N ILE A 71 -15.46 -20.20 -16.78
CA ILE A 71 -15.59 -19.56 -15.48
C ILE A 71 -15.22 -18.08 -15.67
N VAL A 72 -16.13 -17.19 -15.28
CA VAL A 72 -15.90 -15.74 -15.31
C VAL A 72 -14.79 -15.40 -14.31
N ARG A 73 -13.73 -14.74 -14.78
CA ARG A 73 -12.65 -14.23 -13.93
C ARG A 73 -12.85 -12.75 -13.70
N THR A 74 -12.84 -12.35 -12.43
CA THR A 74 -12.96 -10.94 -12.05
C THR A 74 -11.70 -10.53 -11.31
N VAL A 75 -11.05 -9.46 -11.80
CA VAL A 75 -9.91 -8.84 -11.15
C VAL A 75 -10.18 -7.34 -11.06
N LEU A 76 -10.24 -6.83 -9.83
CA LEU A 76 -10.37 -5.42 -9.53
C LEU A 76 -9.09 -4.97 -8.84
N LEU A 77 -8.35 -4.11 -9.51
CA LEU A 77 -7.12 -3.53 -8.99
C LEU A 77 -7.44 -2.21 -8.28
N GLY A 78 -7.03 -2.09 -7.03
CA GLY A 78 -7.18 -0.89 -6.23
C GLY A 78 -5.92 -0.03 -6.22
N THR A 79 -5.82 0.80 -5.18
CA THR A 79 -4.70 1.72 -5.00
C THR A 79 -3.44 0.98 -4.52
N VAL A 80 -2.29 1.45 -4.98
CA VAL A 80 -0.97 1.09 -4.43
C VAL A 80 -0.56 2.21 -3.50
N ALA A 81 -0.26 1.87 -2.25
CA ALA A 81 0.21 2.80 -1.24
C ALA A 81 1.68 2.54 -0.92
N ALA A 82 2.45 3.60 -0.71
CA ALA A 82 3.80 3.53 -0.21
C ALA A 82 3.92 4.38 1.05
N THR A 83 4.36 3.77 2.15
CA THR A 83 4.61 4.46 3.42
C THR A 83 6.09 4.41 3.74
N ARG A 84 6.67 5.51 4.20
CA ARG A 84 8.11 5.58 4.49
C ARG A 84 8.43 4.67 5.67
N THR A 85 9.42 3.79 5.50
CA THR A 85 9.85 2.86 6.55
C THR A 85 10.65 3.61 7.61
N GLY A 86 10.33 3.39 8.88
CA GLY A 86 11.08 3.96 10.00
C GLY A 86 10.71 5.40 10.33
N ASP A 87 9.79 5.99 9.58
CA ASP A 87 9.12 7.22 9.99
C ASP A 87 8.14 6.86 11.10
N ARG A 88 8.59 6.93 12.35
CA ARG A 88 7.81 6.58 13.55
C ARG A 88 6.68 7.58 13.85
N GLY A 89 6.39 8.47 12.91
CA GLY A 89 5.62 9.68 13.17
C GLY A 89 6.48 10.68 13.94
N HIS A 90 6.40 11.93 13.55
CA HIS A 90 7.00 13.00 14.34
C HIS A 90 6.02 13.41 15.43
N ARG A 91 6.50 13.57 16.67
CA ARG A 91 5.72 14.29 17.69
C ARG A 91 5.56 15.73 17.21
N VAL A 92 4.36 16.05 16.78
CA VAL A 92 3.94 17.41 16.47
C VAL A 92 3.19 17.96 17.68
N PRO A 93 3.45 19.21 18.12
CA PRO A 93 2.65 19.84 19.16
C PRO A 93 1.16 19.77 18.78
N LEU A 94 0.29 19.46 19.74
CA LEU A 94 -1.15 19.26 19.47
C LEU A 94 -1.77 20.45 18.73
N ARG A 95 -1.37 21.68 19.10
CA ARG A 95 -1.74 22.94 18.43
C ARG A 95 -1.42 22.97 16.93
N ARG A 96 -0.40 22.25 16.49
CA ARG A 96 0.04 22.16 15.08
C ARG A 96 -0.54 20.96 14.33
N ALA A 97 -1.03 19.94 15.04
CA ALA A 97 -1.59 18.73 14.44
C ALA A 97 -3.08 18.88 14.16
N CYS A 98 -3.84 19.18 15.22
CA CYS A 98 -5.29 19.21 15.20
C CYS A 98 -5.84 20.51 15.80
N GLY A 99 -5.00 21.53 15.99
CA GLY A 99 -5.35 22.71 16.80
C GLY A 99 -6.59 23.50 16.37
N LYS A 100 -7.06 23.33 15.12
CA LYS A 100 -8.33 23.91 14.63
C LYS A 100 -9.57 23.03 14.87
N TYR A 101 -9.37 21.78 15.31
CA TYR A 101 -10.39 20.75 15.51
C TYR A 101 -10.44 20.24 16.95
N VAL A 102 -9.61 20.78 17.84
CA VAL A 102 -9.55 20.39 19.25
C VAL A 102 -9.73 21.65 20.09
N ASP A 103 -10.89 21.77 20.71
CA ASP A 103 -11.23 22.93 21.56
C ASP A 103 -10.46 22.92 22.89
N TRP A 104 -10.20 21.75 23.46
CA TRP A 104 -9.42 21.61 24.69
C TRP A 104 -8.83 20.19 24.84
N PHE A 105 -7.71 20.09 25.55
CA PHE A 105 -7.06 18.83 25.94
C PHE A 105 -6.39 19.02 27.31
N THR A 106 -6.52 18.02 28.18
CA THR A 106 -5.81 17.94 29.47
C THR A 106 -4.89 16.72 29.46
N PHE A 107 -3.65 16.89 29.92
CA PHE A 107 -2.76 15.75 30.19
C PHE A 107 -2.81 15.42 31.69
N GLU A 108 -2.89 14.14 32.04
CA GLU A 108 -2.56 13.69 33.38
C GLU A 108 -1.11 13.17 33.37
N ALA A 109 -0.27 13.72 34.25
CA ALA A 109 1.06 13.18 34.48
C ALA A 109 0.93 11.91 35.33
N GLY A 110 1.30 10.76 34.77
CA GLY A 110 1.44 9.52 35.52
C GLY A 110 2.49 9.68 36.63
N ARG A 111 2.10 9.32 37.85
CA ARG A 111 2.98 9.27 39.03
C ARG A 111 4.01 8.16 38.92
#